data_AF-A0A8I0PZI4-F1
#
_entry.id   AF-A0A8I0PZI4-F1
#
_cell.length_a   1.000
_cell.length_b   1.000
_cell.length_c   1.000
_cell.angle_alpha   90.00
_cell.angle_beta   90.00
_cell.angle_gamma   90.00
#
_symmetry.space_group_name_H-M   'P 1'
#
loop_
_entity.id
_entity.type
_entity.pdbx_description
1 polymer ?
#
loop_
_entity_poly.entity_id
_entity_poly.type
_entity_poly.pdbx_seq_one_letter_code
_entity_poly.pdbx_strand_id
1 'polypeptide(L)' 'MLTCRQCKGEASHLNFVQANLLQSPIDGAWVVDLILACPYCGQQLNLLPEVMDFEALEAPDETEDEFHPV' A
#
# COMPACT_ATOMS: atom_id res chain seq x y z
N MET A 1 13.82 -4.42 10.26
CA MET A 1 14.15 -5.47 9.29
C MET A 1 13.13 -6.58 9.46
N LEU A 2 12.46 -7.03 8.40
CA LEU A 2 11.38 -8.01 8.46
C LEU A 2 11.94 -9.40 8.15
N THR A 3 11.60 -10.40 8.95
CA THR A 3 12.02 -11.79 8.72
C THR A 3 10.83 -12.62 8.25
N CYS A 4 10.94 -13.23 7.08
CA CYS A 4 9.90 -14.11 6.57
C CYS A 4 9.77 -15.35 7.45
N ARG A 5 8.56 -15.66 7.94
CA ARG A 5 8.34 -16.85 8.77
C ARG A 5 8.62 -18.15 8.02
N GLN A 6 8.40 -18.18 6.70
CA GLN A 6 8.52 -19.38 5.87
C GLN A 6 9.97 -19.64 5.43
N CYS A 7 10.60 -18.73 4.69
CA CYS A 7 11.96 -18.94 4.15
C CYS A 7 13.07 -18.43 5.08
N LYS A 8 12.72 -17.76 6.19
CA LYS A 8 13.65 -17.10 7.11
C LYS A 8 14.53 -16.01 6.49
N GLY A 9 14.30 -15.67 5.22
CA GLY A 9 14.96 -14.56 4.54
C GLY A 9 14.60 -13.24 5.18
N GLU A 10 15.59 -12.37 5.30
CA GLU A 10 15.43 -11.02 5.84
C GLU A 10 15.22 -10.04 4.68
N ALA A 11 14.19 -9.22 4.79
CA ALA A 11 13.84 -8.21 3.80
C ALA A 11 13.67 -6.85 4.45
N SER A 12 14.05 -5.79 3.72
CA SER A 12 13.74 -4.42 4.09
C SER A 12 12.31 -4.02 3.69
N HIS A 13 11.75 -4.69 2.68
CA HIS A 13 10.42 -4.43 2.13
C HIS A 13 9.73 -5.73 1.70
N LEU A 14 8.42 -5.64 1.47
CA LEU A 14 7.61 -6.69 0.86
C LEU A 14 7.17 -6.23 -0.53
N ASN A 15 6.98 -7.18 -1.44
CA ASN A 15 6.45 -6.90 -2.77
C ASN A 15 4.96 -6.60 -2.69
N PHE A 16 4.53 -5.52 -3.34
CA PHE A 16 3.11 -5.23 -3.51
C PHE A 16 2.43 -6.33 -4.34
N VAL A 17 1.26 -6.77 -3.89
CA VAL A 17 0.39 -7.66 -4.67
C VAL A 17 -0.95 -6.99 -4.94
N GLN A 18 -1.58 -6.41 -3.92
CA GLN A 18 -2.91 -5.83 -4.01
C GLN A 18 -3.14 -4.77 -2.93
N ALA A 19 -3.94 -3.75 -3.26
CA ALA A 19 -4.55 -2.84 -2.31
C ALA A 19 -5.95 -2.46 -2.84
N ASN A 20 -7.00 -2.99 -2.23
CA ASN A 20 -8.38 -2.71 -2.59
C ASN A 20 -9.09 -1.93 -1.49
N LEU A 21 -9.82 -0.88 -1.85
CA LEU A 21 -10.68 -0.16 -0.92
C LEU A 21 -11.99 -0.92 -0.73
N LEU A 22 -12.29 -1.23 0.53
CA LEU A 22 -13.53 -1.89 0.92
C LEU A 22 -14.24 -1.03 1.96
N GLN A 23 -15.56 -0.92 1.85
CA GLN A 23 -16.37 -0.33 2.89
C GLN A 23 -16.96 -1.43 3.76
N SER A 24 -16.69 -1.36 5.06
CA SER A 24 -17.26 -2.28 6.02
C SER A 24 -18.78 -2.10 6.09
N PRO A 25 -19.56 -3.18 5.92
CA PRO A 25 -21.02 -3.10 5.98
C PRO A 25 -21.56 -2.95 7.42
N ILE A 26 -20.71 -3.09 8.44
CA ILE A 26 -21.12 -3.10 9.85
C ILE A 26 -21.15 -1.69 10.43
N ASP A 27 -20.10 -0.92 10.16
CA ASP A 27 -19.83 0.40 10.74
C ASP A 27 -19.59 1.49 9.68
N GLY A 28 -19.57 1.12 8.39
CA GLY A 28 -19.36 2.06 7.28
C GLY A 28 -17.92 2.53 7.11
N ALA A 29 -16.98 1.99 7.90
CA ALA A 29 -15.57 2.35 7.84
C ALA A 29 -14.94 1.91 6.51
N TRP A 30 -14.04 2.75 5.97
CA TRP A 30 -13.24 2.38 4.81
C TRP A 30 -11.95 1.69 5.28
N VAL A 31 -11.71 0.50 4.76
CA VAL A 31 -10.50 -0.29 5.00
C VAL A 31 -9.80 -0.60 3.69
N VAL A 32 -8.50 -0.85 3.77
CA VAL A 32 -7.71 -1.29 2.62
C VAL A 32 -7.40 -2.78 2.79
N ASP A 33 -7.90 -3.62 1.90
CA ASP A 33 -7.45 -5.01 1.76
C ASP A 33 -6.08 -5.01 1.07
N LEU A 34 -5.03 -5.03 1.90
CA LEU A 34 -3.64 -4.91 1.50
C LEU A 34 -2.97 -6.28 1.54
N ILE A 35 -2.53 -6.76 0.37
CA ILE A 35 -1.77 -8.00 0.23
C ILE A 35 -0.34 -7.67 -0.19
N LEU A 36 0.60 -8.11 0.62
CA LEU A 36 2.04 -8.01 0.39
C LEU A 36 2.66 -9.40 0.32
N ALA A 37 3.74 -9.57 -0.43
CA ALA A 37 4.44 -10.84 -0.57
C ALA A 37 5.91 -10.76 -0.15
N CYS A 38 6.42 -11.82 0.45
CA CYS A 38 7.86 -11.97 0.67
C CYS A 38 8.58 -11.98 -0.69
N PRO A 39 9.60 -11.13 -0.89
CA PRO A 39 10.30 -11.04 -2.17
C PRO A 39 11.09 -12.31 -2.54
N TYR A 40 11.36 -13.19 -1.57
CA TYR A 40 12.18 -14.38 -1.79
C TYR A 40 11.38 -15.66 -2.07
N CYS A 41 10.29 -15.91 -1.34
CA CYS A 41 9.52 -17.15 -1.46
C CYS A 41 8.05 -16.95 -1.86
N GLY A 42 7.62 -15.70 -2.06
CA GLY A 42 6.24 -15.39 -2.46
C GLY A 42 5.18 -15.58 -1.37
N GLN A 43 5.57 -15.91 -0.13
CA GLN A 43 4.62 -16.00 0.98
C GLN A 43 3.86 -14.68 1.15
N GLN A 44 2.53 -14.76 1.09
CA GLN A 44 1.66 -13.59 1.21
C GLN A 44 1.34 -13.27 2.68
N LEU A 45 1.21 -11.98 2.95
CA LEU A 45 0.73 -11.36 4.17
C LEU A 45 -0.48 -10.52 3.79
N ASN A 46 -1.64 -10.84 4.37
CA ASN A 46 -2.88 -10.08 4.22
C ASN A 46 -3.07 -9.19 5.45
N LEU A 47 -3.36 -7.91 5.22
CA LEU A 47 -3.62 -6.88 6.21
C LEU A 47 -4.91 -6.12 5.84
N LEU A 48 -5.64 -5.65 6.86
CA LEU A 48 -6.85 -4.84 6.71
C LEU A 48 -6.74 -3.53 7.52
N PRO A 49 -5.75 -2.65 7.25
CA PRO A 49 -5.67 -1.34 7.90
C PRO A 49 -6.87 -0.45 7.56
N GLU A 50 -7.24 0.42 8.49
CA GLU A 50 -8.25 1.45 8.22
C GLU A 50 -7.64 2.55 7.34
N VAL A 51 -8.45 3.18 6.49
CA VAL A 51 -7.97 4.30 5.66
C VAL A 51 -7.44 5.45 6.52
N MET A 52 -7.97 5.61 7.75
CA MET A 52 -7.52 6.64 8.70
C MET A 52 -6.10 6.40 9.23
N ASP A 53 -5.55 5.19 9.10
CA ASP A 53 -4.16 4.90 9.50
C ASP A 53 -3.13 5.36 8.45
N PHE A 54 -3.58 5.75 7.25
CA PHE A 54 -2.70 6.23 6.19
C PHE A 54 -2.47 7.73 6.29
N GLU A 55 -1.22 8.14 6.10
CA GLU A 55 -0.87 9.54 5.92
C GLU A 55 -1.24 9.97 4.49
N ALA A 56 -1.97 11.09 4.38
CA ALA A 56 -2.34 11.65 3.09
C ALA A 56 -1.07 12.16 2.39
N LEU A 57 -0.82 11.68 1.17
CA LEU A 57 0.26 12.22 0.35
C LEU A 57 -0.14 13.62 -0.13
N GLU A 58 0.82 14.55 -0.13
CA GLU A 58 0.63 15.87 -0.75
C GLU A 58 0.30 15.68 -2.24
N ALA A 59 -0.59 16.53 -2.76
CA ALA A 59 -0.89 16.52 -4.19
C ALA A 59 0.41 16.76 -4.98
N PRO A 60 0.63 16.07 -6.11
CA PRO A 60 1.79 16.37 -6.95
C PRO A 60 1.75 17.85 -7.33
N ASP A 61 2.90 18.55 -7.23
CA ASP A 61 3.03 19.93 -7.68
C ASP A 61 2.50 20.04 -9.11
N GLU A 62 1.40 20.77 -9.26
CA GLU A 62 0.89 21.18 -10.56
C GLU A 62 1.89 22.19 -11.12
N THR A 63 2.96 21.68 -11.74
CA THR A 63 3.80 22.51 -12.60
C THR A 63 2.92 22.92 -13.77
N GLU A 64 2.27 24.07 -13.63
CA GLU A 64 1.64 24.80 -14.71
C GLU A 64 2.73 25.04 -15.76
N ASP A 65 2.79 24.15 -16.77
CA ASP A 65 3.56 24.37 -17.97
C ASP A 65 2.91 25.59 -18.67
N GLU A 66 3.39 26.78 -18.30
CA GLU A 66 2.97 28.06 -18.84
C GLU A 66 3.28 28.05 -20.34
N PHE A 67 2.31 27.60 -21.14
CA PHE A 67 2.40 27.58 -22.59
C PHE A 67 2.52 29.03 -23.07
N HIS A 68 3.73 29.49 -23.36
CA HIS A 68 3.98 30.76 -24.06
C HIS A 68 3.85 30.51 -25.56
N PRO A 69 2.75 30.90 -26.23
CA PRO A 69 2.72 30.90 -27.68
C PRO A 69 3.65 31.98 -28.23
N VAL A 70 4.60 31.57 -29.07
CA VAL A 70 5.46 32.44 -29.91
C VAL A 70 4.69 32.90 -31.14
#